data_AF-A0A2K4FU05-F1
#
_entry.id   AF-A0A2K4FU05-F1
#
_cell.length_a   1.000
_cell.length_b   1.000
_cell.length_c   1.000
_cell.angle_alpha   90.00
_cell.angle_beta   90.00
_cell.angle_gamma   90.00
#
_symmetry.space_group_name_H-M   'P 1'
#
loop_
_entity.id
_entity.type
_entity.pdbx_description
1 polymer ?
#
loop_
_entity_poly.entity_id
_entity_poly.type
_entity_poly.pdbx_seq_one_letter_code
_entity_poly.pdbx_strand_id
1 'polypeptide(L)'
;LQPLYNLYDRAVFEDALEPLCLKREVGVINFYALAAGFLTGKYRTEADAAKSARGANTTKKYLNPRGLRILDALDKVAQQYNAKPG
;
A
#
# COMPACT_ATOMS: atom_id res chain seq x y z
N LEU A 1 -10.69 -7.43 13.84
CA LEU A 1 -9.23 -7.59 13.62
C LEU A 1 -8.67 -6.31 13.01
N GLN A 2 -7.48 -5.86 13.42
CA GLN A 2 -6.83 -4.70 12.80
C GLN A 2 -5.47 -5.08 12.19
N PRO A 3 -5.43 -5.54 10.93
CA PRO A 3 -4.19 -5.99 10.28
C PRO A 3 -3.49 -4.86 9.51
N LEU A 4 -2.18 -5.05 9.27
CA LEU A 4 -1.49 -4.36 8.19
C LEU A 4 -2.07 -4.88 6.89
N TYR A 5 -2.78 -4.04 6.15
CA TYR A 5 -3.36 -4.43 4.88
C TYR A 5 -3.50 -3.24 3.94
N ASN A 6 -2.95 -3.36 2.75
CA ASN A 6 -2.99 -2.35 1.69
C ASN A 6 -2.65 -3.01 0.34
N LEU A 7 -2.66 -2.26 -0.77
CA LEU A 7 -2.38 -2.80 -2.10
C LEU A 7 -1.00 -3.49 -2.21
N TYR A 8 -0.03 -3.08 -1.40
CA TYR A 8 1.33 -3.63 -1.35
C TYR A 8 1.42 -4.86 -0.42
N ASP A 9 0.87 -4.75 0.79
CA ASP A 9 0.94 -5.76 1.87
C ASP A 9 -0.39 -6.53 1.98
N ARG A 10 -0.55 -7.59 1.18
CA ARG A 10 -1.82 -8.36 1.08
C ARG A 10 -1.75 -9.75 1.71
N ALA A 11 -0.69 -10.50 1.36
CA ALA A 11 -0.56 -11.93 1.65
C ALA A 11 -0.78 -12.30 3.12
N VAL A 12 -0.20 -11.54 4.06
CA VAL A 12 -0.32 -11.84 5.51
C VAL A 12 -1.78 -11.88 5.98
N PHE A 13 -2.62 -11.00 5.43
CA PHE A 13 -4.05 -10.99 5.76
C PHE A 13 -4.81 -12.03 4.94
N GLU A 14 -4.68 -12.00 3.61
CA GLU A 14 -5.49 -12.82 2.70
C GLU A 14 -5.24 -14.33 2.87
N ASP A 15 -3.99 -14.75 3.08
CA ASP A 15 -3.66 -16.18 3.12
C ASP A 15 -4.10 -16.85 4.43
N ALA A 16 -3.97 -16.14 5.56
CA ALA A 16 -4.08 -16.75 6.89
C ALA A 16 -5.23 -16.19 7.74
N LEU A 17 -5.53 -14.90 7.64
CA LEU A 17 -6.43 -14.21 8.57
C LEU A 17 -7.83 -13.97 7.97
N GLU A 18 -7.92 -13.70 6.67
CA GLU A 18 -9.18 -13.48 5.97
C GLU A 18 -10.13 -14.70 6.09
N PRO A 19 -9.72 -15.95 5.82
CA PRO A 19 -10.62 -17.10 5.95
C PRO A 19 -11.14 -17.29 7.38
N LEU A 20 -10.30 -16.98 8.38
CA LEU A 20 -10.66 -17.07 9.78
C LEU A 20 -11.66 -15.96 10.18
N CYS A 21 -11.43 -14.73 9.72
CA CYS A 21 -12.31 -13.60 9.95
C CYS A 21 -13.70 -13.84 9.35
N LEU A 22 -13.77 -14.35 8.11
CA LEU A 22 -15.03 -14.72 7.46
C LEU A 22 -15.76 -15.81 8.24
N LYS A 23 -15.06 -16.90 8.59
CA LYS A 23 -15.64 -18.03 9.34
C LYS A 23 -16.20 -17.63 10.70
N ARG A 24 -15.61 -16.62 11.35
CA ARG A 24 -15.96 -16.19 12.71
C ARG A 24 -16.73 -14.87 12.75
N GLU A 25 -17.16 -14.36 11.60
CA GLU A 25 -17.90 -13.09 11.48
C GLU A 25 -17.18 -11.91 12.17
N VAL A 26 -15.85 -11.88 12.05
CA VAL A 26 -15.02 -10.84 12.65
C VAL A 26 -14.82 -9.70 11.66
N GLY A 27 -15.34 -8.52 11.99
CA GLY A 27 -15.08 -7.29 11.24
C GLY A 27 -13.59 -6.93 11.19
N VAL A 28 -13.14 -6.38 10.06
CA VAL A 28 -11.74 -6.02 9.81
C VAL A 28 -11.62 -4.53 9.54
N ILE A 29 -10.70 -3.86 10.26
CA ILE A 29 -10.37 -2.44 10.06
C ILE A 29 -8.86 -2.34 9.92
N ASN A 30 -8.36 -2.09 8.72
CA ASN A 30 -6.92 -2.09 8.46
C ASN A 30 -6.21 -0.86 9.02
N PHE A 31 -4.91 -0.99 9.25
CA PHE A 31 -4.00 0.13 9.41
C PHE A 31 -3.01 0.18 8.24
N TYR A 32 -2.31 1.32 8.10
CA TYR A 32 -1.30 1.52 7.05
C TYR A 32 -1.87 1.44 5.61
N ALA A 33 -3.11 1.87 5.40
CA ALA A 33 -3.82 1.80 4.12
C ALA A 33 -3.02 2.40 2.93
N LEU A 34 -2.22 3.45 3.17
CA LEU A 34 -1.40 4.11 2.13
C LEU A 34 0.09 3.72 2.17
N ALA A 35 0.47 2.68 2.93
CA ALA A 35 1.86 2.25 3.08
C ALA A 35 2.81 3.41 3.46
N ALA A 36 2.49 4.15 4.52
CA ALA A 36 3.18 5.39 4.93
C ALA A 36 3.23 6.50 3.86
N GLY A 37 2.27 6.49 2.93
CA GLY A 37 2.16 7.44 1.83
C GLY A 37 2.92 7.02 0.58
N PHE A 38 3.40 5.77 0.49
CA PHE A 38 3.97 5.23 -0.74
C PHE A 38 2.92 5.12 -1.85
N LEU A 39 1.73 4.63 -1.52
CA LEU A 39 0.65 4.40 -2.50
C LEU A 39 0.03 5.68 -3.06
N THR A 40 0.41 6.85 -2.55
CA THR A 40 0.05 8.15 -3.14
C THR A 40 0.89 8.46 -4.39
N GLY A 41 1.86 7.61 -4.72
CA GLY A 41 2.76 7.78 -5.86
C GLY A 41 3.80 8.89 -5.70
N LYS A 42 3.96 9.47 -4.49
CA LYS A 42 4.89 10.60 -4.27
C LYS A 42 6.36 10.19 -4.22
N TYR A 43 6.67 8.91 -4.03
CA TYR A 43 8.03 8.37 -4.01
C TYR A 43 8.26 7.43 -5.20
N ARG A 44 9.05 7.86 -6.18
CA ARG A 44 9.40 7.11 -7.40
C ARG A 44 10.90 7.00 -7.62
N THR A 45 11.68 7.83 -6.94
CA THR A 45 13.14 7.82 -6.94
C THR A 45 13.66 7.90 -5.51
N GLU A 46 14.93 7.52 -5.28
CA GLU A 46 15.55 7.62 -3.97
C GLU A 46 15.56 9.06 -3.44
N ALA A 47 15.75 10.04 -4.32
CA ALA A 47 15.71 11.46 -3.99
C ALA A 47 14.36 11.91 -3.40
N ASP A 48 13.27 11.22 -3.77
CA ASP A 48 11.94 11.52 -3.24
C ASP A 48 11.81 11.23 -1.74
N ALA A 49 12.76 10.48 -1.14
CA ALA A 49 12.82 10.29 0.31
C ALA A 49 12.80 11.60 1.10
N ALA A 50 13.28 12.71 0.50
CA ALA A 50 13.26 14.04 1.11
C ALA A 50 11.86 14.69 1.15
N LYS A 51 10.86 14.17 0.41
CA LYS A 51 9.50 14.77 0.34
C LYS A 51 8.70 14.65 1.64
N SER A 52 9.17 13.90 2.64
CA SER A 52 8.58 13.93 3.98
C SER A 52 9.53 13.39 5.04
N ALA A 53 9.27 13.71 6.31
CA ALA A 53 9.99 13.15 7.47
C ALA A 53 9.97 11.61 7.53
N ARG A 54 8.97 10.97 6.92
CA ARG A 54 8.84 9.49 6.85
C ARG A 54 9.48 8.89 5.59
N GLY A 55 9.94 9.73 4.65
CA GLY A 55 10.31 9.31 3.31
C GLY A 55 11.51 8.36 3.26
N ALA A 56 12.53 8.57 4.09
CA ALA A 56 13.69 7.66 4.17
C ALA A 56 13.29 6.22 4.51
N ASN A 57 12.49 6.02 5.56
CA ASN A 57 12.02 4.68 5.94
C ASN A 57 11.02 4.11 4.93
N THR A 58 10.17 4.96 4.35
CA THR A 58 9.14 4.53 3.38
C THR A 58 9.77 4.05 2.08
N THR A 59 10.72 4.81 1.53
CA THR A 59 11.47 4.43 0.32
C THR A 59 12.29 3.18 0.56
N LYS A 60 13.03 3.08 1.67
CA LYS A 60 13.77 1.86 2.03
C LYS A 60 12.89 0.60 2.03
N LYS A 61 11.62 0.70 2.46
CA LYS A 61 10.71 -0.44 2.54
C LYS A 61 10.02 -0.76 1.21
N TYR A 62 9.55 0.24 0.48
CA TYR A 62 8.62 0.04 -0.65
C TYR A 62 9.18 0.45 -2.02
N LEU A 63 10.19 1.31 -2.08
CA LEU A 63 10.79 1.76 -3.34
C LEU A 63 11.75 0.69 -3.87
N ASN A 64 11.19 -0.23 -4.63
CA ASN A 64 11.89 -1.33 -5.30
C ASN A 64 11.13 -1.71 -6.59
N PRO A 65 11.64 -2.62 -7.43
CA PRO A 65 10.99 -2.97 -8.68
C PRO A 65 9.54 -3.49 -8.52
N ARG A 66 9.19 -4.11 -7.40
CA ARG A 66 7.80 -4.51 -7.10
C ARG A 66 6.94 -3.28 -6.81
N GLY A 67 7.43 -2.37 -5.97
CA GLY A 67 6.70 -1.14 -5.63
C GLY A 67 6.45 -0.24 -6.82
N LEU A 68 7.45 -0.06 -7.69
CA LEU A 68 7.29 0.74 -8.91
C LEU A 68 6.22 0.15 -9.84
N ARG A 69 6.22 -1.18 -10.05
CA ARG A 69 5.16 -1.84 -10.84
C ARG A 69 3.76 -1.67 -10.24
N ILE A 70 3.65 -1.64 -8.91
CA ILE A 70 2.37 -1.38 -8.23
C ILE A 70 1.92 0.06 -8.48
N LEU A 71 2.83 1.05 -8.37
CA LEU A 71 2.50 2.44 -8.66
C LEU A 71 2.09 2.62 -10.11
N ASP A 72 2.80 2.03 -11.06
CA ASP A 72 2.45 2.10 -12.49
C ASP A 72 1.06 1.50 -12.77
N ALA A 73 0.72 0.38 -12.13
CA ALA A 73 -0.61 -0.22 -12.24
C ALA A 73 -1.69 0.68 -11.62
N LEU A 74 -1.40 1.27 -10.45
CA LEU A 74 -2.31 2.18 -9.77
C LEU A 74 -2.57 3.44 -10.59
N ASP A 75 -1.54 4.02 -11.21
CA ASP A 75 -1.67 5.20 -12.08
C ASP A 75 -2.57 4.91 -13.29
N LYS A 76 -2.39 3.77 -13.94
CA LYS A 76 -3.22 3.36 -15.08
C LYS A 76 -4.70 3.27 -14.72
N VAL A 77 -5.02 2.63 -13.60
CA VAL A 77 -6.40 2.50 -13.12
C VAL A 77 -6.95 3.86 -12.68
N ALA A 78 -6.17 4.64 -11.93
CA ALA A 78 -6.58 5.98 -11.49
C ALA A 78 -6.91 6.88 -12.68
N GLN A 79 -6.10 6.85 -13.74
CA GLN A 79 -6.36 7.58 -14.98
C GLN A 79 -7.66 7.14 -15.67
N GLN A 80 -7.90 5.82 -15.77
CA GLN A 80 -9.10 5.26 -16.39
C GLN A 80 -10.39 5.76 -15.72
N TYR A 81 -10.36 5.95 -14.39
CA TYR A 81 -11.53 6.35 -13.61
C TYR A 81 -11.52 7.83 -13.19
N ASN A 82 -10.59 8.64 -13.69
CA ASN A 82 -10.40 10.04 -13.27
C ASN A 82 -10.31 10.19 -11.74
N ALA A 83 -9.62 9.26 -11.09
CA ALA A 83 -9.39 9.23 -9.65
C ALA A 83 -7.94 9.65 -9.33
N LYS A 84 -7.67 9.98 -8.06
CA LYS A 84 -6.32 10.18 -7.57
C LYS A 84 -5.78 8.86 -6.98
N PRO A 85 -4.51 8.48 -7.25
CA PRO A 85 -3.81 7.48 -6.45
C PRO A 85 -3.85 7.89 -4.97
N GLY A 86 -4.25 6.95 -4.10
CA GLY A 86 -4.65 7.22 -2.72
C GLY A 86 -3.56 7.82 -1.85
#